data_AF-A0A3P6EA06-F1
#
_entry.id   AF-A0A3P6EA06-F1
#
_cell.length_a   1.000
_cell.length_b   1.000
_cell.length_c   1.000
_cell.angle_alpha   90.00
_cell.angle_beta   90.00
_cell.angle_gamma   90.00
#
_symmetry.space_group_name_H-M   'P 1'
#
loop_
_entity.id
_entity.type
_entity.pdbx_description
1 polymer ?
#
loop_
_entity_poly.entity_id
_entity_poly.type
_entity_poly.pdbx_seq_one_letter_code
_entity_poly.pdbx_strand_id
1 'polypeptide(L)'
;MVWIHGVTRLKKIFKIIGNPKKKNEIANEKNYLPRDILFLILSCLSMKDNIRASAVCKTWHDIAVSVRDRSPLLVYFNVDLSGVSYGFFYPREKKTTKAMKLSYQFFDARLCQSKKGWLLLVHNHEGIKRLFFFNPFTREPITLPSLIATGAFGAAEFAFSCAPTSKGCVVCCISNRTPYRFLIHTWNVGAAKWVGHRGSQ
;
A
#
# COMPACT_ATOMS: atom_id res chain seq x y z
N MET A 1 16.25 -18.27 16.85
CA MET A 1 15.49 -19.53 16.87
C MET A 1 14.17 -19.36 16.09
N VAL A 2 14.22 -19.22 14.75
CA VAL A 2 13.02 -18.96 13.91
C VAL A 2 13.19 -19.70 12.58
N TRP A 3 13.21 -21.03 12.62
CA TRP A 3 13.29 -21.90 11.43
C TRP A 3 12.29 -23.07 11.48
N ILE A 4 11.42 -23.10 12.49
CA ILE A 4 10.61 -24.30 12.78
C ILE A 4 9.21 -24.22 12.14
N HIS A 5 8.61 -23.02 12.05
CA HIS A 5 7.22 -22.88 11.57
C HIS A 5 7.02 -23.11 10.06
N GLY A 6 8.01 -22.79 9.22
CA GLY A 6 7.96 -23.09 7.78
C GLY A 6 8.03 -24.60 7.51
N VAL A 7 8.85 -25.31 8.28
CA VAL A 7 9.02 -26.77 8.20
C VAL A 7 7.77 -27.51 8.69
N THR A 8 7.05 -26.98 9.70
CA THR A 8 5.84 -27.65 10.22
C THR A 8 4.71 -27.68 9.19
N ARG A 9 4.60 -26.64 8.34
CA ARG A 9 3.57 -26.54 7.30
C ARG A 9 3.87 -27.45 6.11
N LEU A 10 5.14 -27.55 5.70
CA LEU A 10 5.62 -28.51 4.69
C LEU A 10 5.40 -29.96 5.15
N LYS A 11 5.73 -30.28 6.42
CA LYS A 11 5.51 -31.62 6.99
C LYS A 11 4.04 -32.05 6.98
N LYS A 12 3.09 -31.13 7.16
CA LYS A 12 1.64 -31.41 7.04
C LYS A 12 1.21 -31.74 5.61
N ILE A 13 1.79 -31.08 4.61
CA ILE A 13 1.48 -31.32 3.18
C ILE A 13 2.09 -32.65 2.71
N PHE A 14 3.33 -32.96 3.11
CA PHE A 14 3.94 -34.28 2.84
C PHE A 14 3.20 -35.46 3.49
N LYS A 15 2.41 -35.22 4.55
CA LYS A 15 1.55 -36.25 5.15
C LYS A 15 0.25 -36.50 4.37
N ILE A 16 -0.20 -35.54 3.55
CA ILE A 16 -1.42 -35.65 2.74
C ILE A 16 -1.12 -36.28 1.37
N ILE A 17 0.08 -36.05 0.83
CA ILE A 17 0.54 -36.64 -0.43
C ILE A 17 1.13 -38.02 -0.10
N GLY A 18 0.30 -39.07 -0.18
CA GLY A 18 0.73 -40.46 0.04
C GLY A 18 1.98 -40.85 -0.77
N ASN A 19 2.81 -41.71 -0.17
CA ASN A 19 4.09 -42.15 -0.71
C ASN A 19 3.91 -42.89 -2.07
N PRO A 20 4.36 -42.35 -3.20
CA PRO A 20 4.25 -43.05 -4.49
C PRO A 20 5.36 -44.09 -4.59
N LYS A 21 4.98 -45.37 -4.73
CA LYS A 21 5.91 -46.47 -5.00
C LYS A 21 6.61 -46.27 -6.35
N LYS A 22 7.93 -46.51 -6.38
CA LYS A 22 8.81 -46.46 -7.55
C LYS A 22 8.41 -47.46 -8.65
N LYS A 23 8.51 -47.02 -9.91
CA LYS A 23 9.07 -47.80 -11.02
C LYS A 23 9.97 -46.89 -11.85
N ASN A 24 11.19 -47.37 -12.11
CA ASN A 24 12.26 -46.66 -12.80
C ASN A 24 12.06 -46.73 -14.32
N GLU A 25 12.26 -45.63 -15.02
CA GLU A 25 12.75 -45.61 -16.40
C GLU A 25 13.54 -44.32 -16.62
N ILE A 26 14.76 -44.45 -17.16
CA ILE A 26 15.78 -43.41 -17.26
C ILE A 26 15.53 -42.66 -18.56
N ALA A 27 14.88 -41.52 -18.48
CA ALA A 27 14.90 -40.50 -19.52
C ALA A 27 15.54 -39.23 -18.96
N ASN A 28 16.24 -38.49 -19.81
CA ASN A 28 16.99 -37.27 -19.51
C ASN A 28 16.03 -36.14 -19.08
N GLU A 29 15.41 -36.27 -17.91
CA GLU A 29 14.48 -35.31 -17.35
C GLU A 29 15.28 -34.17 -16.75
N LYS A 30 15.33 -33.03 -17.45
CA LYS A 30 15.42 -31.77 -16.72
C LYS A 30 14.32 -31.81 -15.67
N ASN A 31 14.72 -31.89 -14.40
CA ASN A 31 13.83 -31.93 -13.23
C ASN A 31 12.99 -30.65 -13.15
N TYR A 32 12.01 -30.52 -14.03
CA TYR A 32 11.02 -29.46 -14.00
C TYR A 32 10.03 -29.82 -12.92
N LEU A 33 9.99 -29.00 -11.86
CA LEU A 33 8.98 -29.13 -10.83
C LEU A 33 7.59 -29.01 -11.48
N PRO A 34 6.68 -30.01 -11.33
CA PRO A 34 5.36 -29.93 -11.90
C PRO A 34 4.63 -28.66 -11.45
N ARG A 35 3.80 -28.10 -12.35
CA ARG A 35 3.14 -26.82 -12.14
C ARG A 35 2.33 -26.77 -10.84
N ASP A 36 1.64 -27.84 -10.51
CA ASP A 36 0.80 -27.93 -9.31
C ASP A 36 1.63 -27.92 -8.03
N ILE A 37 2.79 -28.58 -8.05
CA ILE A 37 3.73 -28.56 -6.92
C ILE A 37 4.33 -27.16 -6.76
N LEU A 38 4.71 -26.53 -7.87
CA LEU A 38 5.18 -25.14 -7.85
C LEU A 38 4.10 -24.19 -7.30
N PHE A 39 2.85 -24.35 -7.70
CA PHE A 39 1.71 -23.60 -7.18
C PHE A 39 1.58 -23.73 -5.65
N LEU A 40 1.66 -24.96 -5.13
CA LEU A 40 1.57 -25.22 -3.68
C LEU A 40 2.73 -24.58 -2.92
N ILE A 41 3.96 -24.68 -3.44
CA ILE A 41 5.14 -24.04 -2.85
C ILE A 41 4.96 -22.52 -2.82
N LEU A 42 4.60 -21.91 -3.95
CA LEU A 42 4.45 -20.46 -4.08
C LEU A 42 3.30 -19.89 -3.22
N SER A 43 2.24 -20.67 -3.02
CA SER A 43 1.11 -20.32 -2.13
C SER A 43 1.49 -20.25 -0.64
N CYS A 44 2.58 -20.94 -0.27
CA CYS A 44 3.07 -21.00 1.10
C CYS A 44 4.06 -19.88 1.42
N LEU A 45 4.54 -19.13 0.42
CA LEU A 45 5.52 -18.07 0.62
C LEU A 45 4.91 -16.85 1.32
N SER A 46 5.77 -16.11 2.02
CA SER A 46 5.50 -14.74 2.47
C SER A 46 5.31 -13.84 1.24
N MET A 47 4.68 -12.66 1.42
CA MET A 47 4.55 -11.70 0.32
C MET A 47 5.91 -11.33 -0.28
N LYS A 48 6.92 -11.14 0.60
CA LYS A 48 8.29 -10.80 0.21
C LYS A 48 8.95 -11.90 -0.63
N ASP A 49 8.81 -13.15 -0.22
CA ASP A 49 9.43 -14.28 -0.93
C ASP A 49 8.67 -14.63 -2.21
N ASN A 50 7.35 -14.44 -2.24
CA ASN A 50 6.54 -14.55 -3.45
C ASN A 50 6.98 -13.54 -4.53
N ILE A 51 7.23 -12.27 -4.15
CA ILE A 51 7.75 -11.26 -5.08
C ILE A 51 9.11 -11.70 -5.68
N ARG A 52 10.02 -12.19 -4.85
CA ARG A 52 11.33 -12.69 -5.30
C ARG A 52 11.19 -13.89 -6.23
N ALA A 53 10.33 -14.84 -5.87
CA ALA A 53 10.02 -15.99 -6.70
C ALA A 53 9.44 -15.57 -8.06
N SER A 54 8.60 -14.52 -8.09
CA SER A 54 8.01 -14.01 -9.33
C SER A 54 9.02 -13.37 -10.30
N ALA A 55 10.27 -13.17 -9.89
CA ALA A 55 11.34 -12.65 -10.74
C ALA A 55 12.23 -13.76 -11.36
N VAL A 56 12.01 -15.03 -11.02
CA VAL A 56 12.86 -16.15 -11.47
C VAL A 56 12.65 -16.45 -12.96
N CYS A 57 11.41 -16.68 -13.38
CA CYS A 57 11.05 -16.90 -14.79
C CYS A 57 9.54 -16.63 -15.01
N LYS A 58 9.09 -16.60 -16.27
CA LYS A 58 7.68 -16.33 -16.63
C LYS A 58 6.69 -17.28 -15.94
N THR A 59 6.97 -18.58 -15.93
CA THR A 59 6.10 -19.57 -15.28
C THR A 59 5.96 -19.32 -13.77
N TRP A 60 7.07 -19.01 -13.10
CA TRP A 60 7.06 -18.66 -11.68
C TRP A 60 6.34 -17.33 -11.43
N HIS A 61 6.53 -16.35 -12.31
CA HIS A 61 5.85 -15.08 -12.26
C HIS A 61 4.33 -15.25 -12.28
N ASP A 62 3.80 -15.94 -13.30
CA ASP A 62 2.37 -16.12 -13.50
C ASP A 62 1.73 -16.82 -12.30
N ILE A 63 2.36 -17.90 -11.82
CA ILE A 63 1.86 -18.65 -10.68
C ILE A 63 1.98 -17.82 -9.40
N ALA A 64 3.13 -17.19 -9.15
CA ALA A 64 3.34 -16.37 -7.96
C ALA A 64 2.33 -15.22 -7.86
N VAL A 65 2.03 -14.54 -8.98
CA VAL A 65 1.03 -13.48 -9.04
C VAL A 65 -0.37 -14.05 -8.78
N SER A 66 -0.70 -15.22 -9.32
CA SER A 66 -2.01 -15.86 -9.12
C SER A 66 -2.30 -16.23 -7.66
N VAL A 67 -1.27 -16.66 -6.91
CA VAL A 67 -1.37 -17.06 -5.49
C VAL A 67 -1.03 -15.94 -4.52
N ARG A 68 -0.71 -14.75 -5.03
CA ARG A 68 -0.30 -13.61 -4.21
C ARG A 68 -1.44 -13.21 -3.29
N ASP A 69 -1.09 -13.04 -2.02
CA ASP A 69 -2.06 -12.61 -1.01
C ASP A 69 -2.66 -11.25 -1.42
N ARG A 70 -3.99 -11.22 -1.54
CA ARG A 70 -4.75 -10.00 -1.84
C ARG A 70 -5.16 -9.25 -0.57
N SER A 71 -4.78 -9.75 0.61
CA SER A 71 -5.00 -9.07 1.88
C SER A 71 -4.39 -7.66 1.84
N PRO A 72 -5.10 -6.65 2.35
CA PRO A 72 -4.58 -5.29 2.37
C PRO A 72 -3.34 -5.23 3.25
N LEU A 73 -2.28 -4.60 2.74
CA LEU A 73 -1.15 -4.21 3.55
C LEU A 73 -1.56 -2.99 4.37
N LEU A 74 -1.58 -3.11 5.70
CA LEU A 74 -2.00 -2.02 6.56
C LEU A 74 -0.78 -1.15 6.90
N VAL A 75 -0.91 0.16 6.75
CA VAL A 75 0.08 1.13 7.24
C VAL A 75 -0.33 1.55 8.64
N TYR A 76 0.59 1.51 9.59
CA TYR A 76 0.39 2.07 10.93
C TYR A 76 1.40 3.19 11.17
N PHE A 77 1.00 4.15 12.00
CA PHE A 77 1.84 5.26 12.43
C PHE A 77 2.02 5.18 13.94
N ASN A 78 3.24 5.47 14.39
CA ASN A 78 3.59 5.59 15.80
C ASN A 78 4.19 6.96 16.03
N VAL A 79 3.78 7.60 17.13
CA VAL A 79 4.32 8.88 17.59
C VAL A 79 4.92 8.65 18.96
N ASP A 80 6.20 8.98 19.13
CA ASP A 80 6.92 8.90 20.40
C ASP A 80 7.82 10.13 20.60
N LEU A 81 8.53 10.19 21.74
CA LEU A 81 9.43 11.30 22.07
C LEU A 81 10.57 11.49 21.04
N SER A 82 10.88 10.46 20.25
CA SER A 82 11.92 10.49 19.19
C SER A 82 11.37 10.88 17.81
N GLY A 83 10.07 11.15 17.70
CA GLY A 83 9.39 11.64 16.50
C GLY A 83 8.28 10.71 15.99
N VAL A 84 8.00 10.81 14.69
CA VAL A 84 6.99 9.98 14.02
C VAL A 84 7.68 8.85 13.26
N SER A 85 7.13 7.64 13.36
CA SER A 85 7.52 6.51 12.54
C SER A 85 6.29 5.83 11.94
N TYR A 86 6.51 5.04 10.89
CA TYR A 86 5.47 4.20 10.31
C TYR A 86 6.02 2.82 10.02
N GLY A 87 5.11 1.85 9.89
CA GLY A 87 5.45 0.53 9.43
C GLY A 87 4.27 -0.11 8.73
N PHE A 88 4.47 -1.35 8.33
CA PHE A 88 3.43 -2.16 7.71
C PHE A 88 3.06 -3.33 8.59
N PHE A 89 1.78 -3.64 8.64
CA PHE A 89 1.25 -4.84 9.24
C PHE A 89 0.71 -5.76 8.15
N TYR A 90 1.18 -7.00 8.15
CA TYR A 90 0.74 -8.07 7.25
C TYR A 90 -0.32 -8.92 7.96
N PRO A 91 -1.62 -8.76 7.67
CA PRO A 91 -2.68 -9.43 8.42
C PRO A 91 -2.57 -10.96 8.39
N ARG A 92 -2.22 -11.52 7.22
CA ARG A 92 -2.03 -12.96 7.03
C ARG A 92 -0.91 -13.54 7.89
N GLU A 93 0.19 -12.80 8.04
CA GLU A 93 1.36 -13.24 8.80
C GLU A 93 1.26 -12.86 10.28
N LYS A 94 0.33 -11.96 10.65
CA LYS A 94 0.20 -11.34 11.97
C LYS A 94 1.53 -10.73 12.43
N LYS A 95 2.23 -10.06 11.51
CA LYS A 95 3.56 -9.49 11.73
C LYS A 95 3.63 -8.04 11.29
N THR A 96 4.41 -7.26 12.02
CA THR A 96 4.79 -5.90 11.67
C THR A 96 6.19 -5.86 11.06
N THR A 97 6.42 -4.91 10.16
CA THR A 97 7.78 -4.57 9.72
C THR A 97 8.52 -3.81 10.80
N LYS A 98 9.84 -3.73 10.66
CA LYS A 98 10.61 -2.71 11.39
C LYS A 98 10.05 -1.32 11.04
N ALA A 99 9.75 -0.52 12.07
CA ALA A 99 9.28 0.83 11.89
C ALA A 99 10.38 1.70 11.24
N MET A 100 9.95 2.59 10.36
CA MET A 100 10.77 3.52 9.60
C MET A 100 10.51 4.93 10.13
N LYS A 101 11.56 5.67 10.49
CA LYS A 101 11.41 7.06 10.93
C LYS A 101 10.95 7.93 9.76
N LEU A 102 10.03 8.84 10.04
CA LEU A 102 9.65 9.91 9.13
C LEU A 102 10.46 11.16 9.45
N SER A 103 10.61 12.01 8.43
CA SER A 103 11.13 13.37 8.61
C SER A 103 10.20 14.17 9.54
N TYR A 104 10.74 15.18 10.20
CA TYR A 104 9.99 16.09 11.07
C TYR A 104 8.82 16.77 10.35
N GLN A 105 8.88 16.94 9.03
CA GLN A 105 7.79 17.49 8.21
C GLN A 105 6.46 16.70 8.28
N PHE A 106 6.49 15.47 8.80
CA PHE A 106 5.30 14.61 8.98
C PHE A 106 4.73 14.69 10.41
N PHE A 107 5.37 15.46 11.31
CA PHE A 107 4.84 15.73 12.64
C PHE A 107 3.48 16.45 12.49
N ASP A 108 2.47 16.03 13.25
CA ASP A 108 1.07 16.48 13.15
C ASP A 108 0.36 16.29 11.78
N ALA A 109 0.92 15.47 10.89
CA ALA A 109 0.23 15.14 9.65
C ALA A 109 -0.93 14.16 9.91
N ARG A 110 -2.15 14.55 9.50
CA ARG A 110 -3.34 13.69 9.56
C ARG A 110 -3.56 12.97 8.24
N LEU A 111 -3.85 11.67 8.31
CA LEU A 111 -4.27 10.89 7.15
C LEU A 111 -5.68 11.31 6.69
N CYS A 112 -5.79 11.69 5.41
CA CYS A 112 -7.06 12.03 4.78
C CYS A 112 -7.61 10.87 3.96
N GLN A 113 -6.77 10.25 3.13
CA GLN A 113 -7.17 9.12 2.31
C GLN A 113 -5.95 8.24 1.96
N SER A 114 -6.19 6.94 1.76
CA SER A 114 -5.23 6.01 1.16
C SER A 114 -5.83 5.40 -0.10
N LYS A 115 -5.09 5.42 -1.22
CA LYS A 115 -5.54 4.82 -2.48
C LYS A 115 -4.35 4.49 -3.39
N LYS A 116 -4.39 3.31 -4.01
CA LYS A 116 -3.38 2.83 -4.98
C LYS A 116 -1.93 2.96 -4.49
N GLY A 117 -1.69 2.68 -3.20
CA GLY A 117 -0.35 2.74 -2.59
C GLY A 117 0.11 4.15 -2.18
N TRP A 118 -0.74 5.16 -2.32
CA TRP A 118 -0.44 6.54 -1.93
C TRP A 118 -1.31 6.96 -0.75
N LEU A 119 -0.72 7.76 0.14
CA LEU A 119 -1.39 8.41 1.25
C LEU A 119 -1.53 9.90 0.94
N LEU A 120 -2.74 10.45 1.11
CA LEU A 120 -2.96 11.89 1.13
C LEU A 120 -2.96 12.34 2.58
N LEU A 121 -2.00 13.20 2.92
CA LEU A 121 -1.78 13.71 4.25
C LEU A 121 -2.06 15.22 4.28
N VAL A 122 -2.58 15.70 5.40
CA VAL A 122 -2.75 17.13 5.67
C VAL A 122 -1.98 17.51 6.92
N HIS A 123 -1.16 18.53 6.82
CA HIS A 123 -0.49 19.16 7.96
C HIS A 123 -1.10 20.54 8.19
N ASN A 124 -1.36 20.87 9.45
CA ASN A 124 -1.89 22.17 9.86
C ASN A 124 -0.82 22.90 10.66
N HIS A 125 -0.25 23.97 10.10
CA HIS A 125 0.71 24.83 10.80
C HIS A 125 0.14 26.24 10.85
N GLU A 126 0.02 26.85 12.03
CA GLU A 126 -0.45 28.24 12.18
C GLU A 126 -1.79 28.51 11.44
N GLY A 127 -2.70 27.54 11.45
CA GLY A 127 -3.99 27.63 10.74
C GLY A 127 -3.93 27.40 9.22
N ILE A 128 -2.73 27.19 8.67
CA ILE A 128 -2.49 26.91 7.25
C ILE A 128 -2.50 25.40 6.99
N LYS A 129 -3.45 24.97 6.16
CA LYS A 129 -3.53 23.59 5.68
C LYS A 129 -2.60 23.37 4.49
N ARG A 130 -1.63 22.46 4.66
CA ARG A 130 -0.75 22.00 3.58
C ARG A 130 -1.03 20.53 3.30
N LEU A 131 -1.32 20.21 2.05
CA LEU A 131 -1.51 18.82 1.62
C LEU A 131 -0.28 18.32 0.90
N PHE A 132 -0.03 17.03 1.06
CA PHE A 132 0.98 16.33 0.30
C PHE A 132 0.61 14.86 0.16
N PHE A 133 0.98 14.30 -0.97
CA PHE A 133 0.99 12.86 -1.15
C PHE A 133 2.26 12.28 -0.56
N PHE A 134 2.15 11.07 -0.02
CA PHE A 134 3.27 10.28 0.45
C PHE A 134 3.14 8.84 -0.01
N ASN A 135 4.19 8.31 -0.63
CA ASN A 135 4.30 6.89 -0.92
C ASN A 135 5.19 6.24 0.15
N PRO A 136 4.67 5.30 0.96
CA PRO A 136 5.42 4.70 2.06
C PRO A 136 6.53 3.74 1.58
N PHE A 137 6.62 3.44 0.29
CA PHE A 137 7.70 2.64 -0.29
C PHE A 137 8.83 3.51 -0.84
N THR A 138 8.51 4.55 -1.63
CA THR A 138 9.54 5.44 -2.20
C THR A 138 9.99 6.53 -1.22
N ARG A 139 9.12 6.87 -0.25
CA ARG A 139 9.31 7.93 0.75
C ARG A 139 9.42 9.34 0.18
N GLU A 140 9.11 9.51 -1.09
CA GLU A 140 9.12 10.80 -1.77
C GLU A 140 7.76 11.47 -1.61
N PRO A 141 7.69 12.68 -1.04
CA PRO A 141 6.45 13.44 -0.95
C PRO A 141 6.18 14.22 -2.25
N ILE A 142 4.91 14.41 -2.59
CA ILE A 142 4.48 15.36 -3.63
C ILE A 142 3.61 16.41 -2.94
N THR A 143 4.08 17.65 -2.88
CA THR A 143 3.38 18.75 -2.22
C THR A 143 2.34 19.39 -3.13
N LEU A 144 1.24 19.85 -2.52
CA LEU A 144 0.17 20.57 -3.21
C LEU A 144 0.22 22.07 -2.84
N PRO A 145 -0.34 22.95 -3.69
CA PRO A 145 -0.53 24.35 -3.33
C PRO A 145 -1.37 24.52 -2.07
N SER A 146 -1.12 25.60 -1.32
CA SER A 146 -1.89 25.92 -0.10
C SER A 146 -3.37 26.18 -0.40
N LEU A 147 -4.27 25.73 0.50
CA LEU A 147 -5.70 26.00 0.39
C LEU A 147 -6.13 27.36 0.97
N ILE A 148 -5.24 28.16 1.56
CA ILE A 148 -5.62 29.45 2.19
C ILE A 148 -6.42 30.33 1.21
N ALA A 149 -5.93 30.48 -0.01
CA ALA A 149 -6.55 31.34 -1.03
C ALA A 149 -7.92 30.85 -1.52
N THR A 150 -8.33 29.64 -1.13
CA THR A 150 -9.59 29.03 -1.59
C THR A 150 -10.79 29.35 -0.70
N GLY A 151 -10.57 29.89 0.50
CA GLY A 151 -11.64 30.08 1.47
C GLY A 151 -12.15 28.78 2.11
N ALA A 152 -11.44 27.66 1.89
CA ALA A 152 -11.68 26.37 2.53
C ALA A 152 -11.18 26.40 3.99
N PHE A 153 -11.92 27.13 4.83
CA PHE A 153 -11.70 27.19 6.27
C PHE A 153 -12.49 26.06 6.97
N GLY A 154 -11.99 25.52 8.09
CA GLY A 154 -12.72 24.52 8.89
C GLY A 154 -12.58 23.06 8.44
N ALA A 155 -13.46 22.16 8.87
CA ALA A 155 -13.40 20.73 8.58
C ALA A 155 -13.57 20.49 7.06
N ALA A 156 -12.51 19.98 6.43
CA ALA A 156 -12.48 19.67 5.01
C ALA A 156 -12.23 18.17 4.85
N GLU A 157 -13.02 17.55 3.97
CA GLU A 157 -12.77 16.19 3.52
C GLU A 157 -12.08 16.20 2.17
N PHE A 158 -11.13 15.30 2.03
CA PHE A 158 -10.30 15.22 0.84
C PHE A 158 -10.42 13.84 0.21
N ALA A 159 -10.47 13.82 -1.12
CA ALA A 159 -10.41 12.61 -1.90
C ALA A 159 -9.53 12.81 -3.13
N PHE A 160 -9.02 11.72 -3.71
CA PHE A 160 -8.27 11.78 -4.96
C PHE A 160 -8.61 10.64 -5.92
N SER A 161 -8.51 10.93 -7.22
CA SER A 161 -9.04 10.05 -8.28
C SER A 161 -8.15 8.84 -8.59
N CYS A 162 -6.84 9.01 -8.69
CA CYS A 162 -5.87 7.95 -9.03
C CYS A 162 -4.47 8.25 -8.46
N ALA A 163 -3.44 7.47 -8.79
CA ALA A 163 -2.10 7.74 -8.27
C ALA A 163 -1.62 9.16 -8.69
N PRO A 164 -1.00 9.95 -7.80
CA PRO A 164 -0.53 11.30 -8.10
C PRO A 164 0.60 11.35 -9.13
N THR A 165 1.17 10.21 -9.50
CA THR A 165 2.10 10.09 -10.63
C THR A 165 1.39 10.04 -11.98
N SER A 166 0.07 9.86 -12.02
CA SER A 166 -0.73 9.92 -13.24
C SER A 166 -1.14 11.36 -13.54
N LYS A 167 -0.98 11.78 -14.80
CA LYS A 167 -1.34 13.13 -15.27
C LYS A 167 -2.82 13.47 -15.08
N GLY A 168 -3.70 12.46 -15.02
CA GLY A 168 -5.14 12.63 -14.81
C GLY A 168 -5.57 12.59 -13.33
N CYS A 169 -4.63 12.66 -12.38
CA CYS A 169 -4.99 12.66 -10.97
C CYS A 169 -5.57 14.01 -10.56
N VAL A 170 -6.75 13.94 -9.93
CA VAL A 170 -7.50 15.08 -9.42
C VAL A 170 -7.70 14.88 -7.92
N VAL A 171 -7.37 15.89 -7.15
CA VAL A 171 -7.69 15.99 -5.74
C VAL A 171 -8.93 16.86 -5.59
N CYS A 172 -9.89 16.37 -4.83
CA CYS A 172 -11.12 17.06 -4.49
C CYS A 172 -11.13 17.35 -2.99
N CYS A 173 -11.54 18.55 -2.63
CA CYS A 173 -11.75 19.02 -1.28
C CYS A 173 -13.19 19.53 -1.19
N ILE A 174 -13.93 19.07 -0.17
CA ILE A 174 -15.25 19.61 0.15
C ILE A 174 -15.17 20.29 1.51
N SER A 175 -15.57 21.56 1.57
CA SER A 175 -15.48 22.42 2.75
C SER A 175 -16.70 23.31 2.91
N ASN A 176 -16.77 24.08 4.01
CA ASN A 176 -17.86 25.02 4.33
C ASN A 176 -19.25 24.40 4.16
N ARG A 177 -19.41 23.19 4.73
CA ARG A 177 -20.65 22.42 4.62
C ARG A 177 -21.70 22.98 5.57
N THR A 178 -22.74 23.56 5.01
CA THR A 178 -24.01 23.85 5.69
C THR A 178 -25.11 23.02 5.02
N PRO A 179 -26.32 22.93 5.60
CA PRO A 179 -27.42 22.20 4.96
C PRO A 179 -27.76 22.67 3.54
N TYR A 180 -27.42 23.92 3.20
CA TYR A 180 -27.82 24.54 1.93
C TYR A 180 -26.66 24.87 1.00
N ARG A 181 -25.41 24.81 1.49
CA ARG A 181 -24.23 25.26 0.74
C ARG A 181 -23.01 24.41 1.06
N PHE A 182 -22.19 24.22 0.05
CA PHE A 182 -20.85 23.64 0.21
C PHE A 182 -19.92 24.22 -0.84
N LEU A 183 -18.62 24.19 -0.55
CA LEU A 183 -17.58 24.51 -1.52
C LEU A 183 -16.90 23.23 -1.97
N ILE A 184 -16.69 23.11 -3.28
CA ILE A 184 -15.83 22.08 -3.86
C ILE A 184 -14.61 22.77 -4.43
N HIS A 185 -13.43 22.32 -4.00
CA HIS A 185 -12.17 22.72 -4.59
C HIS A 185 -11.53 21.51 -5.27
N THR A 186 -11.04 21.71 -6.48
CA THR A 186 -10.31 20.68 -7.22
C THR A 186 -8.90 21.13 -7.55
N TRP A 187 -7.96 20.19 -7.56
CA TRP A 187 -6.59 20.40 -7.99
C TRP A 187 -6.17 19.24 -8.88
N ASN A 188 -5.75 19.57 -10.10
CA ASN A 188 -5.13 18.60 -11.01
C ASN A 188 -3.63 18.52 -10.69
N VAL A 189 -3.06 17.32 -10.79
CA VAL A 189 -1.61 17.15 -10.59
C VAL A 189 -0.82 18.08 -11.49
N GLY A 190 0.11 18.82 -10.87
CA GLY A 190 0.98 19.80 -11.54
C GLY A 190 0.36 21.20 -11.71
N ALA A 191 -0.90 21.41 -11.34
CA ALA A 191 -1.50 22.74 -11.40
C ALA A 191 -0.90 23.67 -10.33
N ALA A 192 -0.74 24.95 -10.67
CA ALA A 192 -0.19 25.95 -9.75
C ALA A 192 -1.17 26.35 -8.63
N LYS A 193 -2.48 26.21 -8.85
CA LYS A 193 -3.53 26.63 -7.91
C LYS A 193 -4.73 25.69 -7.94
N TRP A 194 -5.53 25.76 -6.88
CA TRP A 194 -6.83 25.10 -6.78
C TRP A 194 -7.90 25.86 -7.57
N VAL A 195 -8.89 25.14 -8.08
CA VAL A 195 -10.09 25.68 -8.72
C VAL A 195 -11.27 25.50 -7.77
N GLY A 196 -12.01 26.57 -7.49
CA GLY A 196 -13.16 26.55 -6.57
C GLY A 196 -14.49 26.60 -7.30
N HIS A 197 -15.45 25.84 -6.78
CA HIS A 197 -16.83 25.78 -7.25
C HIS A 197 -17.78 25.91 -6.05
N ARG A 198 -18.85 26.68 -6.21
CA ARG A 198 -19.91 26.82 -5.21
C ARG A 198 -21.07 25.90 -5.57
N GLY A 199 -21.49 25.06 -4.62
CA GLY A 199 -22.70 24.26 -4.73
C GLY A 199 -23.77 24.73 -3.75
N SER A 200 -25.03 24.66 -4.18
CA SER A 200 -26.23 24.78 -3.34
C SER A 200 -27.10 23.55 -3.55
N GLN A 201 -27.71 23.06 -2.47
CA GLN A 201 -28.76 22.04 -2.54
C GLN A 201 -30.13 22.70 -2.63
#